data_AF-A0A6P1TMA1-F1
#
_entry.id   AF-A0A6P1TMA1-F1
#
_cell.length_a   1.000
_cell.length_b   1.000
_cell.length_c   1.000
_cell.angle_alpha   90.00
_cell.angle_beta   90.00
_cell.angle_gamma   90.00
#
_symmetry.space_group_name_H-M   'P 1'
#
loop_
_entity.id
_entity.type
_entity.pdbx_description
1 polymer ?
#
loop_
_entity_poly.entity_id
_entity_poly.type
_entity_poly.pdbx_seq_one_letter_code
_entity_poly.pdbx_strand_id
1 'polypeptide(L)'
;MPWCPNCKEEYVDGITVCVDCGTELVENLPEEPTVIPFMETEKELFAKKFVEFLHYSKVESASYEFDEEKQQWIVTIDEKSLKQVTKLYNAFYSVESDNALSSLQGNNDQQVKENETDAEYEDEEYEDEEAIDEGFDEEFDEYERMDEEVTVHNQSDSEYQTMFSEDELKNIMESRQPKPIEPSTVYVKKEEQYKDYKSSASTFIVVSVLGIAVLILNAVGIINIFAGPMPYIVMGALFIAFLYIGISSYAKAQKIEKEIDDENNVTQSINDWLTQNVTAEQLDALTDPSETAEIRFFHKLEKMKEMITAQFGEMNESYLDLLVEEYYNNHFETNQEPEE
;
A
#
# COMPACT_ATOMS: atom_id res chain seq x y z
N MET A 1 17.08 59.25 10.29
CA MET A 1 18.55 59.28 10.39
C MET A 1 19.14 58.62 9.17
N PRO A 2 19.67 59.40 8.22
CA PRO A 2 20.27 58.90 6.99
C PRO A 2 21.62 58.20 7.26
N TRP A 3 21.93 57.18 6.47
CA TRP A 3 23.10 56.32 6.59
C TRP A 3 24.03 56.46 5.39
N CYS A 4 25.33 56.37 5.63
CA CYS A 4 26.29 56.28 4.53
C CYS A 4 26.44 54.82 4.07
N PRO A 5 26.11 54.47 2.80
CA PRO A 5 26.19 53.08 2.33
C PRO A 5 27.63 52.54 2.25
N ASN A 6 28.62 53.42 2.17
CA ASN A 6 30.03 53.04 2.04
C ASN A 6 30.76 53.01 3.38
N CYS A 7 30.50 53.99 4.25
CA CYS A 7 31.13 54.10 5.58
C CYS A 7 30.36 53.36 6.68
N LYS A 8 29.10 52.96 6.42
CA LYS A 8 28.17 52.35 7.39
C LYS A 8 27.96 53.19 8.66
N GLU A 9 28.12 54.51 8.57
CA GLU A 9 27.91 55.46 9.67
C GLU A 9 26.54 56.14 9.59
N GLU A 10 25.95 56.38 10.77
CA GLU A 10 24.67 57.07 10.94
C GLU A 10 24.88 58.59 11.04
N TYR A 11 24.07 59.33 10.29
CA TYR A 11 24.12 60.79 10.24
C TYR A 11 22.86 61.40 10.86
N VAL A 12 23.03 62.61 11.41
CA VAL A 12 21.92 63.42 11.92
C VAL A 12 21.06 63.97 10.77
N ASP A 13 19.76 64.12 11.02
CA ASP A 13 18.81 64.59 10.02
C ASP A 13 19.16 66.00 9.52
N GLY A 14 19.19 66.16 8.20
CA GLY A 14 19.55 67.41 7.51
C GLY A 14 20.88 67.38 6.75
N ILE A 15 21.67 66.32 6.90
CA ILE A 15 22.87 66.06 6.09
C ILE A 15 22.49 65.09 4.96
N THR A 16 22.86 65.39 3.73
CA THR A 16 22.49 64.58 2.54
C THR A 16 23.68 63.89 1.87
N VAL A 17 24.92 64.22 2.25
CA VAL A 17 26.15 63.69 1.65
C VAL A 17 27.16 63.36 2.75
N CYS A 18 27.79 62.18 2.65
CA CYS A 18 28.84 61.73 3.56
C CYS A 18 30.08 62.62 3.48
N VAL A 19 30.63 63.04 4.61
CA VAL A 19 31.80 63.94 4.67
C VAL A 19 33.10 63.20 4.35
N ASP A 20 33.19 61.90 4.65
CA ASP A 20 34.40 61.10 4.46
C ASP A 20 34.51 60.50 3.06
N CYS A 21 33.40 60.01 2.48
CA CYS A 21 33.42 59.34 1.18
C CYS A 21 32.68 60.09 0.06
N GLY A 22 31.97 61.18 0.36
CA GLY A 22 31.28 62.01 -0.64
C GLY A 22 30.05 61.37 -1.30
N THR A 23 29.56 60.24 -0.80
CA THR A 23 28.37 59.54 -1.34
C THR A 23 27.09 60.11 -0.73
N GLU A 24 26.01 60.16 -1.51
CA GLU A 24 24.68 60.53 -1.01
C GLU A 24 24.22 59.53 0.06
N LEU A 25 23.68 60.07 1.14
CA LEU A 25 23.22 59.27 2.27
C LEU A 25 21.85 58.66 1.95
N VAL A 26 21.66 57.40 2.33
CA VAL A 26 20.43 56.64 2.11
C VAL A 26 19.64 56.53 3.41
N GLU A 27 18.31 56.53 3.37
CA GLU A 27 17.52 56.42 4.59
C GLU A 27 17.67 55.08 5.30
N ASN A 28 17.96 54.00 4.55
CA ASN A 28 18.23 52.66 5.08
C ASN A 28 19.40 52.02 4.30
N LEU A 29 20.31 51.33 5.01
CA LEU A 29 21.33 50.50 4.39
C LEU A 29 20.68 49.31 3.66
N PRO A 30 21.22 48.85 2.52
CA PRO A 30 20.74 47.63 1.88
C PRO A 30 20.85 46.46 2.86
N GLU A 31 19.74 45.74 3.08
CA GLU A 31 19.70 44.54 3.92
C GLU A 31 20.67 43.50 3.35
N GLU A 32 21.63 43.05 4.16
CA GLU A 32 22.46 41.89 3.79
C GLU A 32 21.54 40.67 3.65
N PRO A 33 21.71 39.83 2.60
CA PRO A 33 20.83 38.68 2.38
C PRO A 33 20.89 37.75 3.59
N THR A 34 19.74 37.52 4.22
CA THR A 34 19.64 36.60 5.37
C THR A 34 19.61 35.17 4.86
N VAL A 35 20.81 34.59 4.71
CA VAL A 35 20.95 33.17 4.39
C VAL A 35 20.65 32.32 5.61
N ILE A 36 19.84 31.29 5.43
CA ILE A 36 19.42 30.34 6.46
C ILE A 36 19.76 28.91 6.05
N PRO A 37 20.09 28.01 6.99
CA PRO A 37 20.24 26.59 6.72
C PRO A 37 18.86 25.98 6.40
N PHE A 38 18.74 25.31 5.25
CA PHE A 38 17.50 24.68 4.80
C PHE A 38 17.48 23.18 5.09
N MET A 39 18.57 22.47 4.80
CA MET A 39 18.66 21.03 5.03
C MET A 39 20.09 20.58 5.31
N GLU A 40 20.19 19.46 6.02
CA GLU A 40 21.44 18.78 6.38
C GLU A 40 21.40 17.37 5.77
N THR A 41 22.51 16.91 5.18
CA THR A 41 22.61 15.57 4.60
C THR A 41 24.04 15.02 4.70
N GLU A 42 24.17 13.72 4.92
CA GLU A 42 25.46 13.03 4.90
C GLU A 42 25.97 12.79 3.47
N LYS A 43 25.14 13.02 2.44
CA LYS A 43 25.43 12.69 1.04
C LYS A 43 25.75 13.95 0.24
N GLU A 44 27.02 14.12 -0.12
CA GLU A 44 27.49 15.22 -0.99
C GLU A 44 26.70 15.28 -2.31
N LEU A 45 26.49 14.11 -2.93
CA LEU A 45 25.80 14.01 -4.22
C LEU A 45 24.37 14.54 -4.16
N PHE A 46 23.68 14.34 -3.03
CA PHE A 46 22.34 14.88 -2.81
C PHE A 46 22.38 16.40 -2.74
N ALA A 47 23.25 16.96 -1.87
CA ALA A 47 23.38 18.40 -1.68
C ALA A 47 23.72 19.12 -2.99
N LYS A 48 24.68 18.57 -3.76
CA LYS A 48 25.11 19.11 -5.05
C LYS A 48 23.97 19.12 -6.07
N LYS A 49 23.33 17.96 -6.32
CA LYS A 49 22.23 17.86 -7.29
C LYS A 49 21.05 18.75 -6.89
N PHE A 50 20.76 18.85 -5.59
CA PHE A 50 19.67 19.69 -5.11
C PHE A 50 19.95 21.17 -5.36
N VAL A 51 21.18 21.65 -5.10
CA VAL A 51 21.57 23.03 -5.41
C VAL A 51 21.56 23.31 -6.92
N GLU A 52 22.03 22.37 -7.74
CA GLU A 52 21.93 22.47 -9.21
C GLU A 52 20.46 22.60 -9.67
N PHE A 53 19.54 21.85 -9.07
CA PHE A 53 18.11 21.93 -9.34
C PHE A 53 17.51 23.27 -8.89
N LEU A 54 17.94 23.81 -7.74
CA LEU A 54 17.51 25.12 -7.25
C LEU A 54 17.96 26.24 -8.18
N HIS A 55 19.21 26.18 -8.67
CA HIS A 55 19.71 27.13 -9.67
C HIS A 55 18.93 27.05 -10.98
N TYR A 56 18.65 25.85 -11.48
CA TYR A 56 17.77 25.66 -12.65
C TYR A 56 16.38 26.27 -12.43
N SER A 57 15.88 26.19 -11.20
CA SER A 57 14.60 26.77 -10.76
C SER A 57 14.64 28.26 -10.42
N LYS A 58 15.72 28.96 -10.80
CA LYS A 58 15.95 30.41 -10.60
C LYS A 58 16.14 30.84 -9.15
N VAL A 59 16.64 29.94 -8.30
CA VAL A 59 17.10 30.26 -6.94
C VAL A 59 18.63 30.31 -6.96
N GLU A 60 19.18 31.46 -7.32
CA GLU A 60 20.64 31.68 -7.41
C GLU A 60 21.31 31.81 -6.04
N SER A 61 20.54 32.13 -5.00
CA SER A 61 21.01 32.26 -3.62
C SER A 61 21.26 30.94 -2.90
N ALA A 62 21.05 29.80 -3.57
CA ALA A 62 21.27 28.48 -2.97
C ALA A 62 22.75 28.11 -3.03
N SER A 63 23.31 27.63 -1.92
CA SER A 63 24.66 27.07 -1.87
C SER A 63 24.70 25.86 -0.94
N TYR A 64 25.75 25.05 -1.04
CA TYR A 64 26.01 23.95 -0.13
C TYR A 64 27.43 24.05 0.43
N GLU A 65 27.59 23.77 1.72
CA GLU A 65 28.87 23.80 2.42
C GLU A 65 28.99 22.57 3.33
N PHE A 66 30.21 22.07 3.51
CA PHE A 66 30.47 20.95 4.43
C PHE A 66 30.75 21.49 5.84
N ASP A 67 29.97 21.02 6.81
CA ASP A 67 30.14 21.35 8.22
C ASP A 67 31.04 20.31 8.89
N GLU A 68 32.26 20.72 9.28
CA GLU A 68 33.25 19.84 9.91
C GLU A 68 32.83 19.36 11.31
N GLU A 69 32.03 20.13 12.04
CA GLU A 69 31.58 19.76 13.40
C GLU A 69 30.50 18.68 13.35
N LYS A 70 29.58 18.80 12.39
CA LYS A 70 28.47 17.85 12.20
C LYS A 70 28.79 16.69 11.26
N GLN A 71 29.88 16.77 10.51
CA GLN A 71 30.23 15.82 9.44
C GLN A 71 29.12 15.67 8.39
N GLN A 72 28.45 16.78 8.06
CA GLN A 72 27.30 16.80 7.16
C GLN A 72 27.37 17.99 6.19
N TRP A 73 26.75 17.84 5.03
CA TRP A 73 26.55 18.92 4.06
C TRP A 73 25.30 19.71 4.39
N ILE A 74 25.45 21.03 4.48
CA ILE A 74 24.37 21.96 4.76
C ILE A 74 24.06 22.74 3.49
N VAL A 75 22.80 22.69 3.06
CA VAL A 75 22.31 23.55 1.97
C VAL A 75 21.71 24.81 2.58
N THR A 76 22.19 25.97 2.15
CA THR A 76 21.71 27.28 2.59
C THR A 76 20.94 27.99 1.49
N ILE A 77 19.93 28.78 1.88
CA ILE A 77 19.07 29.54 0.97
C ILE A 77 18.75 30.90 1.57
N ASP A 78 18.27 31.84 0.74
CA ASP A 78 17.73 33.11 1.23
C ASP A 78 16.38 32.89 1.93
N GLU A 79 16.17 33.54 3.08
CA GLU A 79 14.95 33.41 3.89
C GLU A 79 13.67 33.71 3.07
N LYS A 80 13.75 34.66 2.13
CA LYS A 80 12.62 35.05 1.27
C LYS A 80 12.20 33.92 0.33
N SER A 81 13.12 33.00 0.00
CA SER A 81 12.88 31.88 -0.93
C SER A 81 12.34 30.61 -0.26
N LEU A 82 12.25 30.57 1.08
CA LEU A 82 11.91 29.38 1.86
C LEU A 82 10.66 28.64 1.33
N LYS A 83 9.54 29.35 1.14
CA LYS A 83 8.28 28.75 0.67
C LYS A 83 8.39 28.14 -0.73
N GLN A 84 9.19 28.73 -1.60
CA GLN A 84 9.42 28.23 -2.95
C GLN A 84 10.31 26.98 -2.89
N VAL A 85 11.40 27.06 -2.13
CA VAL A 85 12.35 25.95 -1.96
C VAL A 85 11.69 24.73 -1.33
N THR A 86 10.77 24.87 -0.36
CA THR A 86 10.02 23.73 0.20
C THR A 86 9.21 22.98 -0.87
N LYS A 87 8.57 23.68 -1.82
CA LYS A 87 7.82 23.04 -2.90
C LYS A 87 8.76 22.35 -3.89
N LEU A 88 9.85 23.01 -4.24
CA LEU A 88 10.88 22.47 -5.11
C LEU A 88 11.55 21.24 -4.51
N TYR A 89 11.79 21.24 -3.20
CA TYR A 89 12.33 20.09 -2.47
C TYR A 89 11.43 18.86 -2.61
N ASN A 90 10.13 19.00 -2.36
CA ASN A 90 9.19 17.87 -2.48
C ASN A 90 9.16 17.31 -3.92
N ALA A 91 9.16 18.19 -4.92
CA ALA A 91 9.18 17.79 -6.33
C ALA A 91 10.49 17.06 -6.68
N PHE A 92 11.63 17.63 -6.27
CA PHE A 92 12.95 17.05 -6.48
C PHE A 92 13.08 15.68 -5.80
N TYR A 93 12.67 15.59 -4.53
CA TYR A 93 12.73 14.36 -3.76
C TYR A 93 11.88 13.26 -4.39
N SER A 94 10.67 13.58 -4.88
CA SER A 94 9.81 12.61 -5.56
C SER A 94 10.48 12.06 -6.82
N VAL A 95 10.97 12.95 -7.69
CA VAL A 95 11.59 12.56 -8.97
C VAL A 95 12.86 11.75 -8.76
N GLU A 96 13.75 12.19 -7.87
CA GLU A 96 15.01 11.48 -7.65
C GLU A 96 14.79 10.14 -6.93
N SER A 97 13.79 10.02 -6.05
CA SER A 97 13.44 8.73 -5.45
C SER A 97 12.80 7.78 -6.46
N ASP A 98 11.94 8.26 -7.36
CA ASP A 98 11.43 7.46 -8.48
C ASP A 98 12.58 6.98 -9.39
N ASN A 99 13.47 7.88 -9.79
CA ASN A 99 14.64 7.53 -10.60
C ASN A 99 15.53 6.49 -9.91
N ALA A 100 15.75 6.62 -8.60
CA ALA A 100 16.51 5.67 -7.81
C ALA A 100 15.84 4.29 -7.78
N LEU A 101 14.52 4.23 -7.58
CA LEU A 101 13.77 2.97 -7.60
C LEU A 101 13.75 2.29 -8.97
N SER A 102 13.54 3.07 -10.05
CA SER A 102 13.56 2.53 -11.42
C SER A 102 14.93 1.95 -11.79
N SER A 103 16.03 2.56 -11.32
CA SER A 103 17.38 2.03 -11.53
C SER A 103 17.65 0.70 -10.80
N LEU A 104 16.90 0.39 -9.73
CA LEU A 104 16.97 -0.90 -9.04
C LEU A 104 16.18 -2.00 -9.77
N GLN A 105 15.04 -1.65 -10.39
CA GLN A 105 14.22 -2.59 -11.14
C GLN A 105 14.84 -3.00 -12.48
N GLY A 106 15.48 -2.06 -13.20
CA GLY A 106 16.12 -2.33 -14.49
C GLY A 106 17.31 -3.30 -14.45
N ASN A 107 17.85 -3.62 -13.27
CA ASN A 107 18.93 -4.59 -13.11
C ASN A 107 18.44 -6.04 -12.97
N ASN A 108 17.15 -6.30 -12.76
CA ASN A 108 16.59 -7.64 -12.56
C ASN A 108 16.04 -8.31 -13.84
N ASP A 109 15.83 -7.57 -14.94
CA ASP A 109 15.23 -8.12 -16.17
C ASP A 109 16.20 -8.84 -17.13
N GLN A 110 17.49 -8.95 -16.78
CA GLN A 110 18.46 -9.78 -17.52
C GLN A 110 18.74 -11.17 -16.92
N GLN A 111 18.01 -11.58 -15.88
CA GLN A 111 18.11 -12.92 -15.29
C GLN A 111 16.78 -13.70 -15.26
N VAL A 112 15.91 -13.54 -16.26
CA VAL A 112 14.77 -14.46 -16.46
C VAL A 112 14.57 -14.76 -17.96
N LYS A 113 15.60 -15.31 -18.60
CA LYS A 113 15.46 -16.01 -19.88
C LYS A 113 16.41 -17.20 -19.91
N GLU A 114 16.19 -18.15 -19.02
CA GLU A 114 16.66 -19.54 -19.14
C GLU A 114 16.08 -20.32 -17.95
N ASN A 115 14.96 -21.00 -18.21
CA ASN A 115 14.40 -22.18 -17.52
C ASN A 115 12.87 -22.09 -17.41
N GLU A 116 12.19 -22.19 -18.54
CA GLU A 116 10.86 -22.81 -18.58
C GLU A 116 10.99 -24.12 -19.36
N THR A 117 11.15 -25.23 -18.62
CA THR A 117 10.74 -26.55 -19.08
C THR A 117 10.10 -27.32 -17.93
N ASP A 118 8.88 -27.79 -18.24
CA ASP A 118 8.11 -28.88 -17.64
C ASP A 118 7.52 -28.71 -16.23
N ALA A 119 6.20 -28.50 -16.19
CA ALA A 119 5.27 -29.49 -15.63
C ALA A 119 3.82 -29.15 -15.99
N GLU A 120 3.39 -29.69 -17.13
CA GLU A 120 2.14 -30.44 -17.36
C GLU A 120 1.08 -30.37 -16.23
N TYR A 121 -0.05 -29.70 -16.52
CA TYR A 121 -1.32 -29.92 -15.84
C TYR A 121 -2.31 -30.51 -16.86
N GLU A 122 -2.86 -31.68 -16.53
CA GLU A 122 -3.96 -32.33 -17.25
C GLU A 122 -5.22 -31.49 -17.07
N ASP A 123 -5.69 -30.86 -18.16
CA ASP A 123 -7.01 -30.23 -18.24
C ASP A 123 -8.03 -31.27 -18.74
N GLU A 124 -9.05 -31.53 -17.93
CA GLU A 124 -10.25 -32.24 -18.36
C GLU A 124 -11.18 -31.27 -19.13
N GLU A 125 -11.35 -31.62 -20.38
CA GLU A 125 -12.25 -31.12 -21.41
C GLU A 125 -13.73 -31.08 -20.95
N TYR A 126 -14.36 -29.91 -21.07
CA TYR A 126 -15.80 -29.81 -21.33
C TYR A 126 -16.07 -28.76 -22.40
N GLU A 127 -16.52 -29.27 -23.55
CA GLU A 127 -17.14 -28.52 -24.64
C GLU A 127 -18.46 -27.88 -24.14
N ASP A 128 -18.66 -26.59 -24.42
CA ASP A 128 -19.90 -26.23 -25.13
C ASP A 128 -19.70 -24.92 -25.91
N GLU A 129 -20.13 -24.98 -27.16
CA GLU A 129 -20.13 -23.91 -28.16
C GLU A 129 -21.22 -22.88 -27.82
N GLU A 130 -20.95 -21.59 -27.99
CA GLU A 130 -21.79 -20.74 -28.84
C GLU A 130 -21.09 -19.40 -29.16
N ALA A 131 -21.09 -19.07 -30.44
CA ALA A 131 -20.45 -17.92 -31.08
C ALA A 131 -21.28 -16.64 -30.97
N ILE A 132 -20.60 -15.48 -31.07
CA ILE A 132 -20.96 -14.18 -31.71
C ILE A 132 -19.71 -13.29 -31.46
N ASP A 133 -18.76 -13.12 -32.39
CA ASP A 133 -18.69 -12.22 -33.57
C ASP A 133 -18.94 -10.72 -33.31
N GLU A 134 -18.19 -9.90 -34.06
CA GLU A 134 -18.05 -8.43 -34.07
C GLU A 134 -16.97 -7.89 -33.09
N GLY A 135 -15.80 -7.42 -33.48
CA GLY A 135 -15.34 -6.84 -34.74
C GLY A 135 -15.10 -5.34 -34.55
N PHE A 136 -13.87 -4.93 -34.22
CA PHE A 136 -13.43 -3.55 -34.45
C PHE A 136 -11.90 -3.46 -34.52
N ASP A 137 -11.39 -3.32 -35.75
CA ASP A 137 -10.05 -2.82 -36.08
C ASP A 137 -9.98 -1.33 -35.76
N GLU A 138 -8.85 -0.85 -35.22
CA GLU A 138 -8.27 0.41 -35.70
C GLU A 138 -6.75 0.46 -35.47
N GLU A 139 -6.09 0.60 -36.62
CA GLU A 139 -4.69 0.73 -36.98
C GLU A 139 -4.12 2.10 -36.59
N PHE A 140 -2.93 2.19 -35.96
CA PHE A 140 -2.03 3.34 -36.18
C PHE A 140 -0.57 3.14 -35.75
N ASP A 141 0.26 2.95 -36.78
CA ASP A 141 1.62 3.46 -37.05
C ASP A 141 2.78 3.37 -36.04
N GLU A 142 3.66 2.44 -36.40
CA GLU A 142 5.09 2.35 -36.19
C GLU A 142 5.87 3.55 -36.79
N TYR A 143 6.83 4.11 -36.03
CA TYR A 143 7.96 4.85 -36.60
C TYR A 143 9.26 4.51 -35.87
N GLU A 144 10.20 3.98 -36.66
CA GLU A 144 11.59 3.65 -36.35
C GLU A 144 12.37 4.80 -35.70
N ARG A 145 13.25 4.45 -34.75
CA ARG A 145 14.35 5.34 -34.34
C ARG A 145 15.67 4.55 -34.23
N MET A 146 16.45 4.67 -35.29
CA MET A 146 17.92 4.63 -35.40
C MET A 146 18.71 4.16 -34.18
N ASP A 147 19.38 3.03 -34.37
CA ASP A 147 20.52 2.55 -33.58
C ASP A 147 21.67 3.56 -33.62
N GLU A 148 22.11 4.01 -32.43
CA GLU A 148 23.46 4.53 -32.24
C GLU A 148 24.13 3.72 -31.13
N GLU A 149 24.98 2.80 -31.57
CA GLU A 149 25.76 1.86 -30.78
C GLU A 149 26.77 2.62 -29.90
N VAL A 150 26.49 2.75 -28.60
CA VAL A 150 27.50 3.16 -27.61
C VAL A 150 27.98 1.93 -26.86
N THR A 151 29.23 1.58 -27.14
CA THR A 151 29.96 0.47 -26.55
C THR A 151 30.06 0.61 -25.04
N VAL A 152 29.45 -0.34 -24.32
CA VAL A 152 29.57 -0.47 -22.85
C VAL A 152 30.98 -0.93 -22.52
N HIS A 153 31.77 -0.03 -21.94
CA HIS A 153 32.99 -0.42 -21.24
C HIS A 153 32.62 -0.84 -19.82
N ASN A 154 32.51 -2.15 -19.62
CA ASN A 154 32.47 -2.77 -18.30
C ASN A 154 33.79 -2.49 -17.57
N GLN A 155 33.78 -1.56 -16.62
CA GLN A 155 34.73 -1.52 -15.53
C GLN A 155 33.98 -1.37 -14.22
N SER A 156 34.02 -2.45 -13.44
CA SER A 156 33.79 -2.49 -12.01
C SER A 156 34.73 -1.54 -11.27
N ASP A 157 34.27 -1.04 -10.13
CA ASP A 157 34.95 -0.24 -9.10
C ASP A 157 34.87 1.29 -9.24
N SER A 158 33.79 1.85 -8.68
CA SER A 158 33.78 3.17 -8.03
C SER A 158 32.52 3.23 -7.17
N GLU A 159 32.66 3.62 -5.91
CA GLU A 159 31.58 3.89 -4.96
C GLU A 159 30.53 4.84 -5.58
N TYR A 160 29.49 4.29 -6.19
CA TYR A 160 28.30 5.06 -6.49
C TYR A 160 27.52 5.20 -5.20
N GLN A 161 27.85 6.25 -4.46
CA GLN A 161 27.08 6.72 -3.32
C GLN A 161 25.68 7.06 -3.83
N THR A 162 24.75 6.13 -3.60
CA THR A 162 23.34 6.31 -3.95
C THR A 162 22.82 7.57 -3.26
N MET A 163 21.98 8.30 -3.97
CA MET A 163 21.38 9.57 -3.50
C MET A 163 20.50 9.39 -2.26
N PHE A 164 20.10 8.15 -1.99
CA PHE A 164 19.32 7.70 -0.86
C PHE A 164 20.01 6.50 -0.22
N SER A 165 19.89 6.36 1.09
CA SER A 165 20.28 5.14 1.81
C SER A 165 19.34 3.97 1.49
N GLU A 166 19.81 2.74 1.72
CA GLU A 166 18.97 1.53 1.57
C GLU A 166 17.72 1.58 2.46
N ASP A 167 17.87 2.10 3.69
CA ASP A 167 16.76 2.28 4.63
C ASP A 167 15.76 3.35 4.16
N GLU A 168 16.23 4.46 3.57
CA GLU A 168 15.35 5.48 2.98
C GLU A 168 14.59 4.93 1.77
N LEU A 169 15.26 4.19 0.89
CA LEU A 169 14.62 3.55 -0.26
C LEU A 169 13.57 2.52 0.18
N LYS A 170 13.87 1.72 1.21
CA LYS A 170 12.91 0.76 1.77
C LYS A 170 11.67 1.46 2.34
N ASN A 171 11.85 2.53 3.11
CA ASN A 171 10.73 3.31 3.66
C ASN A 171 9.89 3.97 2.54
N ILE A 172 10.53 4.46 1.48
CA ILE A 172 9.83 5.04 0.32
C ILE A 172 9.03 3.94 -0.40
N MET A 173 9.62 2.75 -0.62
CA MET A 173 8.91 1.60 -1.21
C MET A 173 7.70 1.20 -0.38
N GLU A 174 7.84 1.11 0.94
CA GLU A 174 6.75 0.74 1.86
C GLU A 174 5.65 1.81 1.91
N SER A 175 6.02 3.10 1.80
CA SER A 175 5.06 4.21 1.73
C SER A 175 4.34 4.34 0.37
N ARG A 176 4.96 3.84 -0.71
CA ARG A 176 4.42 3.86 -2.09
C ARG A 176 3.69 2.58 -2.47
N GLN A 177 3.80 1.51 -1.68
CA GLN A 177 2.91 0.38 -1.84
C GLN A 177 1.48 0.90 -1.67
N PRO A 178 0.60 0.77 -2.68
CA PRO A 178 -0.81 0.93 -2.42
C PRO A 178 -1.13 -0.02 -1.26
N LYS A 179 -1.89 0.47 -0.25
CA LYS A 179 -2.53 -0.37 0.77
C LYS A 179 -3.01 -1.61 0.00
N PRO A 180 -2.54 -2.83 0.31
CA PRO A 180 -2.82 -3.99 -0.52
C PRO A 180 -4.30 -3.95 -0.86
N ILE A 181 -4.63 -3.86 -2.15
CA ILE A 181 -5.99 -4.08 -2.59
C ILE A 181 -6.22 -5.52 -2.17
N GLU A 182 -6.85 -5.70 -1.00
CA GLU A 182 -7.29 -7.01 -0.58
C GLU A 182 -8.14 -7.48 -1.76
N PRO A 183 -7.83 -8.63 -2.39
CA PRO A 183 -8.76 -9.19 -3.34
C PRO A 183 -10.11 -9.18 -2.64
N SER A 184 -11.17 -8.74 -3.32
CA SER A 184 -12.53 -8.69 -2.77
C SER A 184 -13.02 -10.12 -2.53
N THR A 185 -12.40 -10.82 -1.60
CA THR A 185 -12.87 -12.08 -1.07
C THR A 185 -14.00 -11.69 -0.16
N VAL A 186 -15.19 -12.22 -0.46
CA VAL A 186 -16.34 -12.12 0.42
C VAL A 186 -15.88 -12.48 1.83
N TYR A 187 -16.07 -11.57 2.78
CA TYR A 187 -15.66 -11.80 4.14
C TYR A 187 -16.45 -12.97 4.73
N VAL A 188 -15.78 -13.87 5.46
CA VAL A 188 -16.42 -14.98 6.16
C VAL A 188 -16.29 -14.73 7.66
N LYS A 189 -17.40 -14.72 8.40
CA LYS A 189 -17.40 -14.48 9.85
C LYS A 189 -16.55 -15.51 10.58
N LYS A 190 -15.87 -15.10 11.66
CA LYS A 190 -15.03 -16.02 12.47
C LYS A 190 -15.84 -17.19 13.04
N GLU A 191 -17.12 -16.96 13.37
CA GLU A 191 -18.03 -18.02 13.82
C GLU A 191 -18.26 -19.09 12.75
N GLU A 192 -18.42 -18.68 11.50
CA GLU A 192 -18.60 -19.59 10.36
C GLU A 192 -17.31 -20.34 10.06
N GLN A 193 -16.17 -19.64 10.01
CA GLN A 193 -14.85 -20.27 9.86
C GLN A 193 -14.60 -21.33 10.94
N TYR A 194 -14.97 -21.05 12.21
CA TYR A 194 -14.85 -22.03 13.29
C TYR A 194 -15.72 -23.27 13.05
N LYS A 195 -16.98 -23.09 12.64
CA LYS A 195 -17.89 -24.20 12.34
C LYS A 195 -17.33 -25.07 11.21
N ASP A 196 -16.76 -24.46 10.18
CA ASP A 196 -16.16 -25.17 9.04
C ASP A 196 -14.93 -25.97 9.45
N TYR A 197 -13.99 -25.35 10.19
CA TYR A 197 -12.80 -26.06 10.68
C TYR A 197 -13.14 -27.18 11.66
N LYS A 198 -14.15 -26.99 12.51
CA LYS A 198 -14.61 -28.00 13.48
C LYS A 198 -15.29 -29.18 12.78
N SER A 199 -16.17 -28.91 11.82
CA SER A 199 -16.85 -29.92 11.02
C SER A 199 -15.85 -30.74 10.20
N SER A 200 -14.93 -30.05 9.52
CA SER A 200 -13.85 -30.67 8.75
C SER A 200 -12.94 -31.53 9.63
N ALA A 201 -12.50 -31.00 10.77
CA ALA A 201 -11.66 -31.73 11.73
C ALA A 201 -12.34 -33.01 12.23
N SER A 202 -13.62 -32.92 12.62
CA SER A 202 -14.39 -34.06 13.11
C SER A 202 -14.46 -35.16 12.04
N THR A 203 -14.73 -34.81 10.79
CA THR A 203 -14.84 -35.77 9.69
C THR A 203 -13.52 -36.50 9.46
N PHE A 204 -12.40 -35.79 9.35
CA PHE A 204 -11.09 -36.40 9.15
C PHE A 204 -10.68 -37.29 10.32
N ILE A 205 -10.94 -36.86 11.56
CA ILE A 205 -10.61 -37.65 12.75
C ILE A 205 -11.44 -38.93 12.81
N VAL A 206 -12.76 -38.84 12.61
CA VAL A 206 -13.66 -40.01 12.69
C VAL A 206 -13.30 -41.04 11.62
N VAL A 207 -13.13 -40.62 10.37
CA VAL A 207 -12.76 -41.52 9.26
C VAL A 207 -11.41 -42.17 9.52
N SER A 208 -10.44 -41.41 10.03
CA SER A 208 -9.10 -41.94 10.33
C SER A 208 -9.12 -42.95 11.47
N VAL A 209 -9.82 -42.66 12.56
CA VAL A 209 -9.93 -43.56 13.72
C VAL A 209 -10.65 -44.85 13.34
N LEU A 210 -11.76 -44.75 12.60
CA LEU A 210 -12.49 -45.93 12.10
C LEU A 210 -11.63 -46.74 11.12
N GLY A 211 -10.91 -46.07 10.20
CA GLY A 211 -9.99 -46.71 9.26
C GLY A 211 -8.88 -47.48 9.95
N ILE A 212 -8.23 -46.88 10.95
CA ILE A 212 -7.20 -47.53 11.76
C ILE A 212 -7.78 -48.71 12.55
N ALA A 213 -8.98 -48.56 13.12
CA ALA A 213 -9.65 -49.67 13.82
C ALA A 213 -9.92 -50.87 12.89
N VAL A 214 -10.39 -50.62 11.66
CA VAL A 214 -10.59 -51.67 10.64
C VAL A 214 -9.26 -52.33 10.28
N LEU A 215 -8.17 -51.57 10.11
CA LEU A 215 -6.84 -52.13 9.87
C LEU A 215 -6.37 -53.03 11.02
N ILE A 216 -6.59 -52.63 12.27
CA ILE A 216 -6.24 -53.44 13.44
C ILE A 216 -7.08 -54.72 13.49
N LEU A 217 -8.40 -54.65 13.24
CA LEU A 217 -9.27 -55.83 13.19
C LEU A 217 -8.85 -56.80 12.07
N ASN A 218 -8.32 -56.27 10.96
CA ASN A 218 -7.77 -57.06 9.88
C ASN A 218 -6.48 -57.78 10.32
N ALA A 219 -5.58 -57.06 10.99
CA ALA A 219 -4.32 -57.60 11.49
C ALA A 219 -4.52 -58.71 12.55
N VAL A 220 -5.58 -58.64 13.37
CA VAL A 220 -5.93 -59.66 14.37
C VAL A 220 -6.58 -60.90 13.71
N GLY A 221 -6.91 -60.84 12.41
CA GLY A 221 -7.49 -61.96 11.67
C GLY A 221 -9.00 -62.13 11.88
N ILE A 222 -9.67 -61.13 12.46
CA ILE A 222 -11.15 -61.12 12.61
C ILE A 222 -11.79 -60.89 11.23
N ILE A 223 -11.17 -60.04 10.43
CA ILE A 223 -11.62 -59.66 9.09
C ILE A 223 -10.45 -59.90 8.12
N ASN A 224 -10.61 -60.62 7.02
CA ASN A 224 -9.53 -60.88 6.04
C ASN A 224 -9.81 -60.17 4.70
N ILE A 225 -9.97 -58.85 4.74
CA ILE A 225 -10.21 -58.04 3.52
C ILE A 225 -8.90 -57.71 2.79
N PHE A 226 -7.77 -57.57 3.51
CA PHE A 226 -6.50 -57.12 2.92
C PHE A 226 -5.44 -58.20 3.08
N ALA A 227 -4.86 -58.64 1.96
CA ALA A 227 -3.83 -59.68 1.94
C ALA A 227 -2.45 -59.07 1.66
N GLY A 228 -1.45 -59.47 2.46
CA GLY A 228 -0.07 -59.03 2.34
C GLY A 228 0.23 -57.69 3.05
N PRO A 229 1.52 -57.31 3.19
CA PRO A 229 1.93 -56.17 4.01
C PRO A 229 1.74 -54.80 3.33
N MET A 230 1.70 -54.72 1.99
CA MET A 230 1.64 -53.44 1.26
C MET A 230 0.38 -52.61 1.57
N PRO A 231 -0.85 -53.18 1.57
CA PRO A 231 -2.06 -52.40 1.86
C PRO A 231 -2.06 -51.80 3.28
N TYR A 232 -1.47 -52.49 4.26
CA TYR A 232 -1.37 -51.96 5.63
C TYR A 232 -0.48 -50.72 5.71
N ILE A 233 0.62 -50.69 4.95
CA ILE A 233 1.54 -49.56 4.93
C ILE A 233 0.87 -48.37 4.25
N VAL A 234 0.28 -48.57 3.06
CA VAL A 234 -0.33 -47.50 2.27
C VAL A 234 -1.56 -46.93 2.99
N MET A 235 -2.50 -47.78 3.38
CA MET A 235 -3.73 -47.33 4.08
C MET A 235 -3.41 -46.75 5.45
N GLY A 236 -2.45 -47.34 6.18
CA GLY A 236 -1.99 -46.82 7.46
C GLY A 236 -1.41 -45.41 7.32
N ALA A 237 -0.55 -45.18 6.32
CA ALA A 237 0.01 -43.86 6.05
C ALA A 237 -1.07 -42.82 5.72
N LEU A 238 -2.06 -43.17 4.89
CA LEU A 238 -3.17 -42.27 4.55
C LEU A 238 -4.01 -41.91 5.78
N PHE A 239 -4.39 -42.87 6.61
CA PHE A 239 -5.17 -42.57 7.82
C PHE A 239 -4.36 -41.76 8.84
N ILE A 240 -3.06 -41.97 8.95
CA ILE A 240 -2.19 -41.13 9.79
C ILE A 240 -2.13 -39.70 9.24
N ALA A 241 -2.03 -39.52 7.93
CA ALA A 241 -2.04 -38.20 7.30
C ALA A 241 -3.37 -37.46 7.53
N PHE A 242 -4.51 -38.13 7.35
CA PHE A 242 -5.82 -37.56 7.64
C PHE A 242 -6.00 -37.26 9.13
N LEU A 243 -5.50 -38.12 10.03
CA LEU A 243 -5.52 -37.86 11.46
C LEU A 243 -4.71 -36.60 11.80
N TYR A 244 -3.54 -36.44 11.19
CA TYR A 244 -2.70 -35.25 11.36
C TYR A 244 -3.41 -33.97 10.87
N ILE A 245 -3.99 -34.01 9.66
CA ILE A 245 -4.77 -32.88 9.12
C ILE A 245 -5.94 -32.55 10.05
N GLY A 246 -6.69 -33.56 10.50
CA GLY A 246 -7.81 -33.38 11.43
C GLY A 246 -7.42 -32.73 12.75
N ILE A 247 -6.31 -33.17 13.37
CA ILE A 247 -5.77 -32.57 14.60
C ILE A 247 -5.34 -31.11 14.34
N SER A 248 -4.66 -30.85 13.21
CA SER A 248 -4.22 -29.49 12.85
C SER A 248 -5.41 -28.54 12.60
N SER A 249 -6.47 -29.03 11.97
CA SER A 249 -7.72 -28.29 11.73
C SER A 249 -8.43 -27.98 13.04
N TYR A 250 -8.43 -28.93 13.99
CA TYR A 250 -8.98 -28.70 15.32
C TYR A 250 -8.19 -27.64 16.11
N ALA A 251 -6.86 -27.66 16.02
CA ALA A 251 -6.02 -26.65 16.64
C ALA A 251 -6.28 -25.25 16.05
N LYS A 252 -6.51 -25.15 14.74
CA LYS A 252 -6.92 -23.89 14.08
C LYS A 252 -8.30 -23.43 14.55
N ALA A 253 -9.28 -24.33 14.64
CA ALA A 253 -10.61 -24.01 15.17
C ALA A 253 -10.51 -23.41 16.58
N GLN A 254 -9.75 -24.03 17.49
CA GLN A 254 -9.57 -23.51 18.85
C GLN A 254 -8.89 -22.13 18.93
N LYS A 255 -8.04 -21.80 17.94
CA LYS A 255 -7.45 -20.46 17.88
C LYS A 255 -8.51 -19.43 17.50
N ILE A 256 -9.29 -19.72 16.47
CA ILE A 256 -10.35 -18.84 15.96
C ILE A 256 -11.46 -18.65 17.00
N GLU A 257 -11.78 -19.70 17.78
CA GLU A 257 -12.78 -19.66 18.85
C GLU A 257 -12.59 -18.49 19.83
N LYS A 258 -11.34 -18.11 20.10
CA LYS A 258 -11.03 -17.00 21.01
C LYS A 258 -11.33 -15.63 20.40
N GLU A 259 -11.28 -15.52 19.08
CA GLU A 259 -11.54 -14.29 18.34
C GLU A 259 -13.04 -14.09 18.08
N ILE A 260 -13.87 -15.14 18.20
CA ILE A 260 -15.32 -15.09 17.95
C ILE A 260 -16.02 -14.14 18.94
N ASP A 261 -15.71 -14.25 20.23
CA ASP A 261 -16.37 -13.43 21.25
C ASP A 261 -16.06 -11.93 21.02
N ASP A 262 -14.81 -11.61 20.69
CA ASP A 262 -14.38 -10.24 20.40
C ASP A 262 -15.08 -9.69 19.15
N GLU A 263 -15.14 -10.47 18.07
CA GLU A 263 -15.82 -10.08 16.83
C GLU A 263 -17.33 -9.91 17.00
N ASN A 264 -17.98 -10.83 17.73
CA ASN A 264 -19.41 -10.76 18.01
C ASN A 264 -19.77 -9.55 18.88
N ASN A 265 -18.94 -9.21 19.87
CA ASN A 265 -19.13 -8.02 20.68
C ASN A 265 -19.04 -6.73 19.85
N VAL A 266 -18.09 -6.67 18.91
CA VAL A 266 -17.96 -5.53 17.99
C VAL A 266 -19.15 -5.48 17.03
N THR A 267 -19.52 -6.61 16.42
CA THR A 267 -20.70 -6.73 15.55
C THR A 267 -21.95 -6.21 16.26
N GLN A 268 -22.18 -6.66 17.49
CA GLN A 268 -23.33 -6.25 18.28
C GLN A 268 -23.31 -4.75 18.59
N SER A 269 -22.15 -4.21 18.96
CA SER A 269 -22.00 -2.77 19.24
C SER A 269 -22.28 -1.91 18.00
N ILE A 270 -21.86 -2.37 16.82
CA ILE A 270 -22.13 -1.70 15.55
C ILE A 270 -23.62 -1.76 15.23
N ASN A 271 -24.25 -2.93 15.33
CA ASN A 271 -25.69 -3.11 15.06
C ASN A 271 -26.58 -2.29 16.02
N ASP A 272 -26.23 -2.24 17.30
CA ASP A 272 -26.94 -1.44 18.30
C ASP A 272 -26.82 0.06 18.01
N TRP A 273 -25.65 0.50 17.52
CA TRP A 273 -25.41 1.88 17.11
C TRP A 273 -26.15 2.24 15.82
N LEU A 274 -26.12 1.36 14.82
CA LEU A 274 -26.84 1.53 13.56
C LEU A 274 -28.34 1.68 13.82
N THR A 275 -28.91 0.84 14.69
CA THR A 275 -30.34 0.92 15.06
C THR A 275 -30.73 2.23 15.73
N GLN A 276 -29.81 2.88 16.43
CA GLN A 276 -30.05 4.15 17.11
C GLN A 276 -29.82 5.38 16.22
N ASN A 277 -28.90 5.29 15.25
CA ASN A 277 -28.42 6.45 14.48
C ASN A 277 -28.80 6.40 13.00
N VAL A 278 -29.24 5.27 12.49
CA VAL A 278 -29.59 5.07 11.08
C VAL A 278 -31.08 4.79 10.98
N THR A 279 -31.80 5.75 10.39
CA THR A 279 -33.22 5.62 10.07
C THR A 279 -33.42 5.55 8.55
N ALA A 280 -34.43 4.81 8.09
CA ALA A 280 -34.76 4.71 6.66
C ALA A 280 -34.95 6.11 6.03
N GLU A 281 -35.58 7.01 6.77
CA GLU A 281 -35.84 8.39 6.36
C GLU A 281 -34.54 9.19 6.13
N GLN A 282 -33.50 8.99 6.94
CA GLN A 282 -32.20 9.65 6.76
C GLN A 282 -31.43 9.08 5.57
N LEU A 283 -31.55 7.77 5.34
CA LEU A 283 -30.90 7.12 4.20
C LEU A 283 -31.55 7.55 2.88
N ASP A 284 -32.88 7.58 2.82
CA ASP A 284 -33.64 8.01 1.63
C ASP A 284 -33.50 9.51 1.34
N ALA A 285 -33.36 10.36 2.36
CA ALA A 285 -33.15 11.80 2.18
C ALA A 285 -31.79 12.16 1.59
N LEU A 286 -30.81 11.25 1.69
CA LEU A 286 -29.44 11.45 1.24
C LEU A 286 -29.16 10.87 -0.14
N THR A 287 -30.13 10.15 -0.75
CA THR A 287 -29.98 9.58 -2.09
C THR A 287 -30.89 10.26 -3.11
N ASP A 288 -30.43 10.39 -4.36
CA ASP A 288 -31.19 11.07 -5.41
C ASP A 288 -32.37 10.19 -5.88
N PRO A 289 -33.62 10.69 -5.86
CA PRO A 289 -34.78 9.95 -6.38
C PRO A 289 -34.70 9.62 -7.87
N SER A 290 -33.83 10.29 -8.63
CA SER A 290 -33.63 10.10 -10.07
C SER A 290 -32.71 8.94 -10.44
N GLU A 291 -31.97 8.38 -9.46
CA GLU A 291 -31.11 7.21 -9.65
C GLU A 291 -31.90 5.90 -9.66
N THR A 292 -31.33 4.87 -10.30
CA THR A 292 -31.90 3.51 -10.30
C THR A 292 -31.88 2.93 -8.88
N ALA A 293 -32.73 1.92 -8.64
CA ALA A 293 -32.85 1.31 -7.31
C ALA A 293 -31.52 0.69 -6.84
N GLU A 294 -30.74 0.12 -7.76
CA GLU A 294 -29.45 -0.51 -7.51
C GLU A 294 -28.38 0.52 -7.14
N ILE A 295 -28.30 1.65 -7.85
CA ILE A 295 -27.35 2.73 -7.54
C ILE A 295 -27.68 3.34 -6.17
N ARG A 296 -28.97 3.54 -5.90
CA ARG A 296 -29.44 4.04 -4.61
C ARG A 296 -29.03 3.11 -3.46
N PHE A 297 -29.14 1.80 -3.68
CA PHE A 297 -28.71 0.79 -2.72
C PHE A 297 -27.21 0.91 -2.39
N PHE A 298 -26.34 0.98 -3.41
CA PHE A 298 -24.90 1.13 -3.18
C PHE A 298 -24.56 2.40 -2.39
N HIS A 299 -25.15 3.54 -2.72
CA HIS A 299 -24.92 4.78 -1.97
C HIS A 299 -25.40 4.71 -0.51
N LYS A 300 -26.49 3.98 -0.24
CA LYS A 300 -26.96 3.72 1.13
C LYS A 300 -25.94 2.89 1.91
N LEU A 301 -25.38 1.84 1.31
CA LEU A 301 -24.33 1.02 1.94
C LEU A 301 -23.06 1.83 2.21
N GLU A 302 -22.56 2.55 1.20
CA GLU A 302 -21.39 3.42 1.35
C GLU A 302 -21.58 4.43 2.49
N LYS A 303 -22.78 5.02 2.59
CA LYS A 303 -23.05 6.00 3.63
C LYS A 303 -23.05 5.39 5.03
N MET A 304 -23.63 4.19 5.19
CA MET A 304 -23.57 3.47 6.46
C MET A 304 -22.13 3.09 6.82
N LYS A 305 -21.33 2.66 5.84
CA LYS A 305 -19.90 2.35 6.03
C LYS A 305 -19.10 3.58 6.49
N GLU A 306 -19.30 4.75 5.86
CA GLU A 306 -18.69 6.01 6.30
C GLU A 306 -19.05 6.35 7.74
N MET A 307 -20.33 6.21 8.09
CA MET A 307 -20.87 6.47 9.42
C MET A 307 -20.27 5.55 10.49
N ILE A 308 -20.13 4.25 10.20
CA ILE A 308 -19.49 3.29 11.08
C ILE A 308 -18.00 3.60 11.23
N THR A 309 -17.31 3.88 10.13
CA THR A 309 -15.86 4.18 10.13
C THR A 309 -15.55 5.45 10.93
N ALA A 310 -16.43 6.46 10.87
CA ALA A 310 -16.28 7.67 11.67
C ALA A 310 -16.43 7.43 13.18
N GLN A 311 -17.27 6.48 13.59
CA GLN A 311 -17.57 6.21 15.00
C GLN A 311 -16.65 5.17 15.64
N PHE A 312 -16.32 4.11 14.90
CA PHE A 312 -15.57 2.95 15.40
C PHE A 312 -14.11 2.90 14.88
N GLY A 313 -13.73 3.79 13.96
CA GLY A 313 -12.41 3.84 13.34
C GLY A 313 -12.29 2.97 12.10
N GLU A 314 -11.09 2.96 11.49
CA GLU A 314 -10.78 2.08 10.37
C GLU A 314 -10.74 0.61 10.83
N MET A 315 -11.47 -0.25 10.12
CA MET A 315 -11.49 -1.71 10.32
C MET A 315 -11.47 -2.42 8.95
N ASN A 316 -11.45 -3.75 8.93
CA ASN A 316 -11.38 -4.51 7.68
C ASN A 316 -12.56 -4.14 6.77
N GLU A 317 -12.24 -3.80 5.52
CA GLU A 317 -13.20 -3.29 4.55
C GLU A 317 -14.27 -4.34 4.19
N SER A 318 -13.84 -5.56 3.88
CA SER A 318 -14.75 -6.65 3.52
C SER A 318 -15.69 -7.04 4.67
N TYR A 319 -15.23 -6.90 5.92
CA TYR A 319 -16.07 -7.08 7.11
C TYR A 319 -17.15 -6.00 7.24
N LEU A 320 -16.79 -4.73 7.00
CA LEU A 320 -17.77 -3.64 7.00
C LEU A 320 -18.82 -3.80 5.91
N ASP A 321 -18.39 -4.17 4.71
CA ASP A 321 -19.30 -4.38 3.58
C ASP A 321 -20.33 -5.47 3.92
N LEU A 322 -19.86 -6.61 4.47
CA LEU A 322 -20.74 -7.67 4.94
C LEU A 322 -21.71 -7.22 6.05
N LEU A 323 -21.22 -6.47 7.04
CA LEU A 323 -22.06 -5.99 8.15
C LEU A 323 -23.15 -5.02 7.69
N VAL A 324 -22.79 -4.09 6.81
CA VAL A 324 -23.71 -3.06 6.32
C VAL A 324 -24.77 -3.67 5.41
N GLU A 325 -24.37 -4.61 4.54
CA GLU A 325 -25.30 -5.37 3.69
C GLU A 325 -26.27 -6.20 4.55
N GLU A 326 -25.76 -6.98 5.51
CA GLU A 326 -26.60 -7.79 6.40
C GLU A 326 -27.54 -6.92 7.24
N TYR A 327 -27.07 -5.79 7.75
CA TYR A 327 -27.90 -4.85 8.47
C TYR A 327 -28.99 -4.27 7.57
N TYR A 328 -28.65 -3.85 6.36
CA TYR A 328 -29.61 -3.26 5.43
C TYR A 328 -30.72 -4.24 5.04
N ASN A 329 -30.34 -5.48 4.71
CA ASN A 329 -31.29 -6.51 4.29
C ASN A 329 -32.25 -6.88 5.43
N ASN A 330 -31.72 -6.99 6.66
CA ASN A 330 -32.51 -7.34 7.84
C ASN A 330 -33.44 -6.22 8.33
N HIS A 331 -33.07 -4.95 8.14
CA HIS A 331 -33.81 -3.81 8.70
C HIS A 331 -34.64 -3.01 7.68
N PHE A 332 -34.26 -3.00 6.40
CA PHE A 332 -34.89 -2.16 5.38
C PHE A 332 -35.51 -2.96 4.23
N GLU A 333 -34.88 -4.04 3.74
CA GLU A 333 -35.44 -4.83 2.62
C GLU A 333 -36.62 -5.73 3.03
N THR A 334 -36.67 -6.19 4.28
CA THR A 334 -37.78 -7.05 4.76
C THR A 334 -39.16 -6.34 4.73
N ASN A 335 -39.20 -5.02 4.49
CA ASN A 335 -40.44 -4.25 4.30
C ASN A 335 -40.78 -3.98 2.81
N GLN A 336 -40.08 -4.57 1.85
CA GLN A 336 -40.28 -4.35 0.41
C GLN A 336 -40.39 -5.67 -0.38
N GLU A 337 -41.49 -6.40 -0.18
CA GLU A 337 -42.03 -7.36 -1.17
C GLU A 337 -43.58 -7.30 -1.14
N PRO A 338 -44.27 -7.56 -2.27
CA PRO A 338 -44.85 -6.52 -3.12
C PRO A 338 -46.35 -6.26 -2.85
N GLU A 339 -46.79 -5.01 -2.95
CA GLU A 339 -48.19 -4.72 -3.27
C GLU A 339 -48.43 -4.94 -4.77
N GLU A 340 -49.08 -6.08 -5.07
CA GLU A 340 -49.92 -6.46 -6.22
C GLU A 340 -49.42 -6.25 -7.67
#